data_AF-A0AB74DZ05-F1
#
_entry.id   AF-A0AB74DZ05-F1
#
_cell.length_a   1.000
_cell.length_b   1.000
_cell.length_c   1.000
_cell.angle_alpha   90.00
_cell.angle_beta   90.00
_cell.angle_gamma   90.00
#
_symmetry.space_group_name_H-M   'P 1'
#
loop_
_entity.id
_entity.type
_entity.pdbx_description
1 polymer ?
#
loop_
_entity_poly.entity_id
_entity_poly.type
_entity_poly.pdbx_seq_one_letter_code
_entity_poly.pdbx_strand_id
1 'polypeptide(L)'
;MPELATSGNAFDKRRFSRRGFLGAGIASGFALAACASKPTASGAAGMTAAIDAAEAARPHSGRTVTATLTPQPARIDLGGPIVSTLTYCHTIPGPMIRATVGDEIV
;
A
#
# COMPACT_ATOMS: atom_id res chain seq x y z
N MET A 1 -19.59 -55.13 -8.21
CA MET A 1 -19.12 -54.77 -9.57
C MET A 1 -20.37 -54.51 -10.42
N PRO A 2 -20.34 -53.50 -11.31
CA PRO A 2 -21.25 -52.34 -11.25
C PRO A 2 -22.48 -52.42 -12.18
N GLU A 3 -23.54 -51.70 -11.81
CA GLU A 3 -24.70 -51.37 -12.65
C GLU A 3 -24.44 -50.07 -13.43
N LEU A 4 -24.96 -50.06 -14.66
CA LEU A 4 -24.65 -49.17 -15.77
C LEU A 4 -25.35 -47.79 -15.70
N ALA A 5 -24.72 -46.83 -16.38
CA ALA A 5 -25.14 -45.45 -16.53
C ALA A 5 -26.50 -45.27 -17.24
N THR A 6 -27.34 -44.38 -16.73
CA THR A 6 -28.39 -43.70 -17.51
C THR A 6 -27.99 -42.23 -17.69
N SER A 7 -27.63 -41.90 -18.92
CA SER A 7 -27.47 -40.53 -19.42
C SER A 7 -28.81 -40.03 -19.96
N GLY A 8 -29.31 -38.92 -19.43
CA GLY A 8 -30.51 -38.25 -19.91
C GLY A 8 -30.53 -36.79 -19.46
N ASN A 9 -29.83 -35.92 -20.19
CA ASN A 9 -29.73 -34.49 -19.88
C ASN A 9 -31.05 -33.76 -20.22
N ALA A 10 -31.85 -33.48 -19.19
CA ALA A 10 -33.12 -32.75 -19.26
C ALA A 10 -32.99 -31.22 -19.42
N PHE A 11 -31.87 -30.73 -19.98
CA PHE A 11 -31.58 -29.30 -20.05
C PHE A 11 -32.06 -28.62 -21.34
N ASP A 12 -32.60 -29.36 -22.31
CA ASP A 12 -32.90 -28.85 -23.65
C ASP A 12 -34.30 -28.24 -23.85
N LYS A 13 -35.05 -27.92 -22.78
CA LYS A 13 -36.44 -27.39 -22.90
C LYS A 13 -36.80 -26.20 -22.02
N ARG A 14 -35.85 -25.33 -21.63
CA ARG A 14 -36.18 -24.02 -21.05
C ARG A 14 -35.70 -22.88 -21.95
N ARG A 15 -36.51 -22.60 -22.99
CA ARG A 15 -36.36 -21.45 -23.89
C ARG A 15 -36.55 -20.13 -23.13
N PHE A 16 -35.47 -19.53 -22.65
CA PHE A 16 -35.50 -18.19 -22.04
C PHE A 16 -35.77 -17.13 -23.14
N SER A 17 -36.89 -16.43 -23.05
CA SER A 17 -37.23 -15.33 -23.97
C SER A 17 -36.46 -14.06 -23.58
N ARG A 18 -35.97 -13.29 -24.56
CA ARG A 18 -35.27 -12.01 -24.36
C ARG A 18 -36.08 -11.03 -23.48
N ARG A 19 -37.42 -11.14 -23.51
CA ARG A 19 -38.33 -10.33 -22.69
C ARG A 19 -38.38 -10.75 -21.21
N GLY A 20 -38.18 -12.03 -20.92
CA GLY A 20 -38.08 -12.54 -19.54
C GLY A 20 -36.79 -12.09 -18.85
N PHE A 21 -35.70 -11.95 -19.62
CA PHE A 21 -34.44 -11.42 -19.11
C PHE A 21 -34.54 -9.93 -18.71
N LEU A 22 -35.21 -9.11 -19.52
CA LEU A 22 -35.43 -7.68 -19.22
C LEU A 22 -36.33 -7.45 -17.99
N GLY A 23 -37.35 -8.29 -17.77
CA GLY A 23 -38.23 -8.18 -16.60
C GLY A 23 -37.54 -8.49 -15.27
N ALA A 24 -36.56 -9.39 -15.27
CA ALA A 24 -35.84 -9.79 -14.06
C ALA A 24 -34.82 -8.74 -13.56
N GLY A 25 -34.34 -7.84 -14.44
CA GLY A 25 -33.29 -6.88 -14.09
C GLY A 25 -33.74 -5.67 -13.26
N ILE A 26 -35.05 -5.38 -13.22
CA ILE A 26 -35.57 -4.15 -12.57
C ILE A 26 -35.58 -4.29 -11.04
N ALA A 27 -35.76 -5.51 -10.51
CA ALA A 27 -35.77 -5.76 -9.07
C ALA A 27 -34.36 -5.75 -8.44
N SER A 28 -33.29 -5.95 -9.22
CA SER A 28 -31.91 -6.02 -8.71
C SER A 28 -31.23 -4.65 -8.50
N GLY A 29 -31.80 -3.55 -9.01
CA GLY A 29 -31.17 -2.22 -8.94
C GLY A 29 -31.19 -1.58 -7.54
N PHE A 30 -32.27 -1.78 -6.77
CA PHE A 30 -32.44 -1.14 -5.46
C PHE A 30 -31.61 -1.79 -4.34
N ALA A 31 -31.28 -3.08 -4.45
CA ALA A 31 -30.45 -3.76 -3.45
C ALA A 31 -28.97 -3.32 -3.51
N LEU A 32 -28.47 -2.93 -4.69
CA LEU A 32 -27.06 -2.54 -4.88
C LEU A 32 -26.73 -1.15 -4.33
N ALA A 33 -27.71 -0.25 -4.22
CA ALA A 33 -27.50 1.09 -3.66
C ALA A 33 -27.18 1.06 -2.15
N ALA A 34 -27.65 0.04 -1.42
CA ALA A 34 -27.36 -0.14 0.00
C ALA A 34 -25.92 -0.65 0.28
N CYS A 35 -25.25 -1.23 -0.72
CA CYS A 35 -23.85 -1.65 -0.61
C CYS A 35 -22.86 -0.57 -1.09
N ALA A 36 -23.34 0.55 -1.63
CA ALA A 36 -22.51 1.66 -2.11
C ALA A 36 -22.09 2.63 -0.99
N SER A 37 -22.08 2.18 0.27
CA SER A 37 -21.41 2.91 1.36
C SER A 37 -19.91 2.90 1.08
N LYS A 38 -19.42 3.99 0.47
CA LYS A 38 -17.99 4.28 0.45
C LYS A 38 -17.54 4.28 1.91
N PRO A 39 -16.63 3.40 2.35
CA PRO A 39 -16.03 3.58 3.65
C PRO A 39 -15.40 4.97 3.64
N THR A 40 -15.87 5.86 4.52
CA THR A 40 -15.12 7.05 4.88
C THR A 40 -13.69 6.59 5.11
N ALA A 41 -12.71 7.28 4.52
CA ALA A 41 -11.29 7.06 4.73
C ALA A 41 -10.90 7.40 6.19
N SER A 42 -11.51 6.70 7.13
CA SER A 42 -11.37 6.87 8.57
C SER A 42 -10.23 6.03 9.13
N GLY A 43 -9.65 5.13 8.32
CA GLY A 43 -8.54 4.28 8.74
C GLY A 43 -7.30 5.12 9.06
N ALA A 44 -6.83 5.94 8.13
CA ALA A 44 -5.62 6.73 8.35
C ALA A 44 -5.83 7.91 9.31
N ALA A 45 -6.91 8.69 9.12
CA ALA A 45 -7.18 9.87 9.95
C ALA A 45 -7.65 9.55 11.39
N GLY A 46 -8.23 8.37 11.62
CA GLY A 46 -8.65 7.93 12.96
C GLY A 46 -7.54 7.28 13.78
N MET A 47 -6.39 6.95 13.18
CA MET A 47 -5.28 6.26 13.84
C MET A 47 -4.17 7.17 14.34
N THR A 48 -4.12 8.46 13.95
CA THR A 48 -3.03 9.38 14.34
C THR A 48 -2.76 9.37 15.84
N ALA A 49 -3.78 9.54 16.69
CA ALA A 49 -3.59 9.53 18.14
C ALA A 49 -3.05 8.19 18.69
N ALA A 50 -3.45 7.07 18.08
CA ALA A 50 -2.96 5.75 18.46
C ALA A 50 -1.51 5.53 17.99
N ILE A 51 -1.15 6.06 16.81
CA ILE A 51 0.22 6.06 16.29
C ILE A 51 1.11 6.93 17.18
N ASP A 52 0.69 8.15 17.48
CA ASP A 52 1.45 9.07 18.34
C ASP A 52 1.67 8.48 19.74
N ALA A 53 0.64 7.85 20.33
CA ALA A 53 0.76 7.16 21.61
C ALA A 53 1.73 5.96 21.56
N ALA A 54 1.70 5.19 20.47
CA ALA A 54 2.61 4.07 20.28
C ALA A 54 4.06 4.53 20.04
N GLU A 55 4.25 5.58 19.24
CA GLU A 55 5.57 6.16 18.96
C GLU A 55 6.15 6.84 20.21
N ALA A 56 5.34 7.56 21.00
CA ALA A 56 5.75 8.14 22.28
C ALA A 56 6.13 7.09 23.33
N ALA A 57 5.56 5.89 23.27
CA ALA A 57 5.90 4.79 24.17
C ALA A 57 7.20 4.05 23.77
N ARG A 58 7.79 4.33 22.60
CA ARG A 58 9.04 3.69 22.20
C ARG A 58 10.18 4.11 23.12
N PRO A 59 11.09 3.20 23.49
CA PRO A 59 12.28 3.54 24.27
C PRO A 59 13.14 4.58 23.55
N HIS A 60 13.38 5.71 24.21
CA HIS A 60 14.26 6.78 23.76
C HIS A 60 15.34 7.07 24.81
N SER A 61 16.54 7.44 24.37
CA SER A 61 17.66 7.83 25.25
C SER A 61 17.51 9.25 25.78
N GLY A 62 16.65 10.05 25.16
CA GLY A 62 16.54 11.50 25.39
C GLY A 62 17.68 12.32 24.77
N ARG A 63 18.59 11.67 24.04
CA ARG A 63 19.68 12.35 23.32
C ARG A 63 19.30 12.61 21.87
N THR A 64 19.48 13.85 21.42
CA THR A 64 19.35 14.24 20.02
C THR A 64 20.73 14.33 19.36
N VAL A 65 20.90 13.68 18.21
CA VAL A 65 22.06 13.75 17.34
C VAL A 65 21.69 14.57 16.10
N THR A 66 22.23 15.79 16.01
CA THR A 66 21.95 16.68 14.88
C THR A 66 22.96 16.48 13.75
N ALA A 67 22.48 16.29 12.52
CA ALA A 67 23.31 16.14 11.33
C ALA A 67 22.83 17.03 10.19
N THR A 68 23.61 18.06 9.85
CA THR A 68 23.30 18.92 8.69
C THR A 68 23.84 18.30 7.40
N LEU A 69 22.94 17.95 6.49
CA LEU A 69 23.29 17.41 5.17
C LEU A 69 22.93 18.40 4.07
N THR A 70 23.92 18.82 3.28
CA THR A 70 23.70 19.71 2.13
C THR A 70 23.75 18.91 0.83
N PRO A 71 22.60 18.61 0.19
CA PRO A 71 22.57 17.95 -1.11
C PRO A 71 23.06 18.89 -2.19
N GLN A 72 23.93 18.40 -3.08
CA GLN A 72 24.42 19.19 -4.20
C GLN A 72 24.88 18.31 -5.36
N PRO A 73 24.78 18.78 -6.62
CA PRO A 73 25.46 18.18 -7.75
C PRO A 73 26.98 18.23 -7.57
N ALA A 74 27.66 17.13 -7.87
CA ALA A 74 29.11 17.03 -7.82
C ALA A 74 29.63 16.11 -8.94
N ARG A 75 30.82 16.43 -9.43
CA ARG A 75 31.59 15.56 -10.32
C ARG A 75 32.61 14.80 -9.47
N ILE A 76 32.51 13.48 -9.41
CA ILE A 76 33.33 12.63 -8.53
C ILE A 76 34.09 11.61 -9.39
N ASP A 77 35.36 11.40 -9.05
CA ASP A 77 36.17 10.30 -9.56
C ASP A 77 35.96 9.05 -8.68
N LEU A 78 35.55 7.93 -9.29
CA LEU A 78 35.31 6.66 -8.61
C LEU A 78 36.51 5.70 -8.71
N GLY A 79 37.71 6.21 -8.95
CA GLY A 79 38.92 5.42 -9.18
C GLY A 79 39.14 5.11 -10.66
N GLY A 80 38.83 6.05 -11.54
CA GLY A 80 38.96 5.96 -12.99
C GLY A 80 37.82 6.69 -13.70
N PRO A 81 36.56 6.22 -13.58
CA PRO A 81 35.43 6.88 -14.19
C PRO A 81 35.04 8.13 -13.40
N ILE A 82 34.96 9.25 -14.11
CA ILE A 82 34.47 10.52 -13.57
C ILE A 82 32.99 10.65 -13.88
N VAL A 83 32.16 10.72 -12.85
CA VAL A 83 30.69 10.77 -12.97
C VAL A 83 30.13 12.07 -12.42
N SER A 84 29.06 12.55 -13.02
CA SER A 84 28.23 13.64 -12.46
C SER A 84 27.09 13.02 -11.65
N THR A 85 27.00 13.34 -10.37
CA THR A 85 26.02 12.76 -9.43
C THR A 85 25.60 13.76 -8.36
N LEU A 86 24.69 13.38 -7.47
CA LEU A 86 24.35 14.13 -6.26
C LEU A 86 25.15 13.59 -5.06
N THR A 87 25.61 14.49 -4.21
CA THR A 87 26.33 14.15 -2.98
C THR A 87 25.77 14.94 -1.81
N TYR A 88 25.97 14.39 -0.61
CA TYR A 88 25.82 15.15 0.62
C TYR A 88 27.20 15.63 1.04
N CYS A 89 27.37 16.94 1.17
CA CYS A 89 28.63 17.56 1.62
C CYS A 89 29.86 17.20 0.77
N HIS A 90 29.72 17.21 -0.57
CA HIS A 90 30.77 17.01 -1.59
C HIS A 90 31.53 15.67 -1.57
N THR A 91 31.17 14.74 -0.69
CA THR A 91 31.95 13.52 -0.42
C THR A 91 31.20 12.27 -0.86
N ILE A 92 31.96 11.25 -1.26
CA ILE A 92 31.46 9.89 -1.48
C ILE A 92 32.41 8.92 -0.76
N PRO A 93 31.92 8.14 0.22
CA PRO A 93 30.59 8.19 0.81
C PRO A 93 30.29 9.55 1.48
N GLY A 94 29.00 9.88 1.64
CA GLY A 94 28.59 11.06 2.40
C GLY A 94 28.99 10.96 3.88
N PRO A 95 28.84 12.05 4.65
CA PRO A 95 29.24 12.09 6.05
C PRO A 95 28.52 11.04 6.88
N MET A 96 29.29 10.32 7.70
CA MET A 96 28.77 9.26 8.56
C MET A 96 28.03 9.85 9.76
N ILE A 97 26.75 9.51 9.89
CA ILE A 97 25.95 9.81 11.08
C ILE A 97 26.09 8.66 12.07
N ARG A 98 26.53 8.94 13.31
CA ARG A 98 26.66 7.95 14.39
C ARG A 98 25.67 8.29 15.52
N ALA A 99 24.80 7.35 15.83
CA ALA A 99 23.83 7.45 16.93
C ALA A 99 23.75 6.11 17.68
N THR A 100 23.19 6.12 18.89
CA THR A 100 22.90 4.92 19.69
C THR A 100 21.41 4.57 19.65
N VAL A 101 21.06 3.34 20.04
CA VAL A 101 19.65 2.92 20.12
C VAL A 101 18.89 3.86 21.07
N GLY A 102 17.77 4.39 20.58
CA GLY A 102 16.92 5.34 21.31
C GLY A 102 17.28 6.81 21.11
N ASP A 103 18.37 7.13 20.42
CA ASP A 103 18.66 8.54 20.06
C ASP A 103 17.69 9.04 18.99
N GLU A 104 17.35 10.32 19.09
CA GLU A 104 16.65 11.06 18.05
C GLU A 104 17.65 11.66 17.06
N ILE A 105 17.38 11.60 15.75
CA ILE A 105 18.24 12.19 14.72
C ILE A 105 17.47 13.32 14.03
N VAL A 106 18.10 14.50 13.95
CA VAL A 106 17.52 15.71 13.36
C VAL A 106 18.45 16.31 12.32
#